data_AF-A0A947P1I0-F1
#
_entry.id   AF-A0A947P1I0-F1
#
_cell.length_a   1.000
_cell.length_b   1.000
_cell.length_c   1.000
_cell.angle_alpha   90.00
_cell.angle_beta   90.00
_cell.angle_gamma   90.00
#
_symmetry.space_group_name_H-M   'P 1'
#
loop_
_entity.id
_entity.type
_entity.pdbx_description
1 polymer ?
#
loop_
_entity_poly.entity_id
_entity_poly.type
_entity_poly.pdbx_seq_one_letter_code
_entity_poly.pdbx_strand_id
1 'polypeptide(L)'
;MATIKKRERCRLSTTLPFTALILVAFLSMLSPCSGVTDELKGQLNINSASLQELTTLPFIGEKRAKALLECRKIRGSFQSLEDLRLCPDIGPDSFMAMRPYLKLSGVSNLTLPSPQKPAPEETLQFRPPPIRTAPGELVLLEDREYLTALLDRIASSRSTIDLAMFLFKTSDSPKNRANLIVKALTDAARRGVAIRLCLEKSNYDDKLNESNENTARKLRTRGIKVTFDSPVTTTHTKMVIIDSRYSLIGSHNLTDSALGRNHELSVLIDNRETARNLTEYFETLVK
;
A
#
# COMPACT_ATOMS: atom_id res chain seq x y z
N MET A 1 5.19 17.00 -32.24
CA MET A 1 5.81 15.66 -32.20
C MET A 1 6.27 15.40 -30.77
N ALA A 2 5.61 14.49 -30.05
CA ALA A 2 6.06 14.08 -28.71
C ALA A 2 7.16 13.04 -28.85
N THR A 3 8.35 13.32 -28.32
CA THR A 3 9.48 12.39 -28.35
C THR A 3 9.37 11.42 -27.19
N ILE A 4 9.07 10.15 -27.47
CA ILE A 4 9.06 9.09 -26.47
C ILE A 4 10.49 8.62 -26.25
N LYS A 5 11.10 8.96 -25.10
CA LYS A 5 12.41 8.43 -24.70
C LYS A 5 12.22 7.11 -23.94
N LYS A 6 12.57 5.99 -24.58
CA LYS A 6 12.79 4.73 -23.89
C LYS A 6 14.20 4.77 -23.29
N ARG A 7 14.35 4.53 -21.98
CA ARG A 7 15.68 4.45 -21.35
C ARG A 7 16.47 3.30 -21.98
N GLU A 8 17.61 3.61 -22.60
CA GLU A 8 18.58 2.61 -23.02
C GLU A 8 19.20 1.97 -21.77
N ARG A 9 19.07 0.64 -21.65
CA ARG A 9 19.81 -0.13 -20.65
C ARG A 9 21.28 -0.11 -21.05
N CYS A 10 22.13 0.40 -20.15
CA CYS A 10 23.57 0.37 -20.29
C CYS A 10 24.04 -1.08 -20.44
N ARG A 11 24.37 -1.51 -21.66
CA ARG A 11 25.10 -2.75 -21.92
C ARG A 11 26.59 -2.43 -21.78
N LEU A 12 27.23 -2.89 -20.71
CA LEU A 12 28.68 -3.02 -20.71
C LEU A 12 29.04 -4.17 -21.66
N SER A 13 29.55 -3.79 -22.84
CA SER A 13 30.31 -4.65 -23.73
C SER A 13 31.78 -4.30 -23.54
N THR A 14 32.59 -5.23 -23.07
CA THR A 14 34.00 -5.35 -23.43
C THR A 14 34.45 -6.79 -23.23
N THR A 15 34.95 -7.34 -24.31
CA THR A 15 35.53 -8.67 -24.52
C THR A 15 36.94 -8.78 -23.93
N LEU A 16 37.31 -9.96 -23.35
CA LEU A 16 38.59 -10.73 -23.48
C LEU A 16 38.92 -11.59 -22.22
N PRO A 17 39.77 -12.66 -22.30
CA PRO A 17 39.32 -14.05 -22.08
C PRO A 17 39.96 -14.81 -20.89
N PHE A 18 39.34 -15.96 -20.58
CA PHE A 18 39.87 -17.23 -20.06
C PHE A 18 41.22 -17.25 -19.31
N THR A 19 41.19 -17.45 -17.99
CA THR A 19 41.58 -18.70 -17.28
C THR A 19 42.00 -18.39 -15.83
N ALA A 20 41.22 -18.86 -14.85
CA ALA A 20 41.71 -19.39 -13.57
C ALA A 20 40.52 -19.95 -12.78
N LEU A 21 40.38 -21.27 -12.87
CA LEU A 21 39.62 -22.14 -11.99
C LEU A 21 40.13 -21.97 -10.55
N ILE A 22 39.27 -21.76 -9.56
CA ILE A 22 39.42 -22.25 -8.16
C ILE A 22 38.08 -22.13 -7.41
N LEU A 23 37.59 -23.31 -7.04
CA LEU A 23 36.85 -23.72 -5.84
C LEU A 23 35.43 -23.18 -5.51
N VAL A 24 34.51 -24.12 -5.64
CA VAL A 24 33.22 -24.31 -4.96
C VAL A 24 33.13 -23.67 -3.57
N ALA A 25 32.12 -22.82 -3.39
CA ALA A 25 31.39 -22.70 -2.12
C ALA A 25 29.88 -22.79 -2.42
N PHE A 26 29.29 -23.82 -1.82
CA PHE A 26 27.91 -24.25 -1.92
C PHE A 26 26.97 -23.27 -1.19
N LEU A 27 25.75 -23.14 -1.73
CA LEU A 27 24.49 -23.05 -1.01
C LEU A 27 24.00 -21.70 -0.45
N SER A 28 22.73 -21.43 -0.82
CA SER A 28 21.70 -20.66 -0.13
C SER A 28 21.94 -19.18 0.17
N MET A 29 21.37 -18.30 -0.67
CA MET A 29 20.68 -17.09 -0.18
C MET A 29 19.34 -16.92 -0.92
N LEU A 30 18.49 -17.94 -0.82
CA LEU A 30 17.06 -17.67 -0.69
C LEU A 30 16.92 -16.90 0.62
N SER A 31 16.85 -15.57 0.56
CA SER A 31 16.45 -14.80 1.72
C SER A 31 15.01 -15.20 2.05
N PRO A 32 14.73 -15.80 3.22
CA PRO A 32 13.37 -15.96 3.66
C PRO A 32 12.81 -14.55 3.83
N CYS A 33 11.59 -14.30 3.35
CA CYS A 33 10.80 -13.22 3.89
C CYS A 33 10.65 -13.50 5.39
N SER A 34 11.48 -12.87 6.22
CA SER A 34 11.34 -12.89 7.67
C SER A 34 10.06 -12.13 8.03
N GLY A 35 8.95 -12.86 7.98
CA GLY A 35 7.86 -12.64 8.90
C GLY A 35 8.36 -12.89 10.33
N VAL A 36 7.61 -12.40 11.30
CA VAL A 36 7.90 -12.41 12.74
C VAL A 36 7.84 -13.84 13.34
N THR A 37 8.31 -14.85 12.61
CA THR A 37 8.10 -16.27 12.93
C THR A 37 9.28 -16.93 13.63
N ASP A 38 10.48 -16.34 13.62
CA ASP A 38 11.69 -17.01 14.13
C ASP A 38 12.04 -16.73 15.60
N GLU A 39 11.31 -15.85 16.32
CA GLU A 39 11.72 -15.42 17.67
C GLU A 39 10.65 -15.54 18.77
N LEU A 40 9.43 -15.99 18.48
CA LEU A 40 8.41 -16.21 19.51
C LEU A 40 8.74 -17.45 20.36
N LYS A 41 8.77 -17.32 21.68
CA LYS A 41 8.98 -18.45 22.61
C LYS A 41 7.77 -18.64 23.52
N GLY A 42 7.35 -19.89 23.68
CA GLY A 42 6.23 -20.26 24.55
C GLY A 42 4.89 -20.34 23.84
N GLN A 43 3.82 -20.46 24.61
CA GLN A 43 2.47 -20.71 24.10
C GLN A 43 1.42 -19.84 24.81
N LEU A 44 0.48 -19.34 24.02
CA LEU A 44 -0.64 -18.53 24.44
C LEU A 44 -1.87 -19.40 24.66
N ASN A 45 -2.53 -19.23 25.80
CA ASN A 45 -3.79 -19.90 26.05
C ASN A 45 -4.91 -19.23 25.23
N ILE A 46 -5.41 -19.96 24.22
CA ILE A 46 -6.40 -19.45 23.28
C ILE A 46 -7.80 -19.33 23.88
N ASN A 47 -8.06 -19.79 25.09
CA ASN A 47 -9.36 -19.65 25.75
C ASN A 47 -9.42 -18.45 26.72
N SER A 48 -8.26 -18.04 27.26
CA SER A 48 -8.17 -16.93 28.22
C SER A 48 -7.47 -15.68 27.69
N ALA A 49 -6.81 -15.74 26.52
CA ALA A 49 -6.06 -14.60 25.97
C ALA A 49 -6.94 -13.36 25.68
N SER A 50 -6.48 -12.20 26.10
CA SER A 50 -7.05 -10.89 25.78
C SER A 50 -6.89 -10.53 24.30
N LEU A 51 -7.59 -9.47 23.86
CA LEU A 51 -7.43 -8.92 22.52
C LEU A 51 -5.96 -8.58 22.21
N GLN A 52 -5.27 -7.95 23.18
CA GLN A 52 -3.88 -7.54 23.03
C GLN A 52 -2.96 -8.75 22.89
N GLU A 53 -3.15 -9.78 23.71
CA GLU A 53 -2.39 -11.02 23.62
C GLU A 53 -2.65 -11.76 22.29
N LEU A 54 -3.89 -11.80 21.81
CA LEU A 54 -4.21 -12.38 20.51
C LEU A 54 -3.50 -11.68 19.35
N THR A 55 -3.37 -10.35 19.40
CA THR A 55 -2.66 -9.59 18.37
C THR A 55 -1.15 -9.82 18.36
N THR A 56 -0.58 -10.50 19.36
CA THR A 56 0.83 -10.89 19.36
C THR A 56 1.12 -12.10 18.47
N LEU A 57 0.10 -12.86 18.09
CA LEU A 57 0.26 -14.04 17.24
C LEU A 57 0.55 -13.64 15.78
N PRO A 58 1.40 -14.40 15.08
CA PRO A 58 1.71 -14.12 13.68
C PRO A 58 0.43 -14.19 12.83
N PHE A 59 0.29 -13.23 11.92
CA PHE A 59 -0.87 -13.08 11.02
C PHE A 59 -2.23 -12.78 11.70
N ILE A 60 -2.24 -12.49 13.01
CA ILE A 60 -3.44 -12.08 13.75
C ILE A 60 -3.39 -10.58 14.05
N GLY A 61 -4.06 -9.79 13.21
CA GLY A 61 -4.35 -8.39 13.49
C GLY A 61 -5.64 -8.21 14.30
N GLU A 62 -5.95 -6.98 14.70
CA GLU A 62 -7.12 -6.65 15.54
C GLU A 62 -8.44 -7.23 15.00
N LYS A 63 -8.66 -7.19 13.68
CA LYS A 63 -9.85 -7.78 13.04
C LYS A 63 -9.99 -9.28 13.33
N ARG A 64 -8.90 -10.03 13.15
CA ARG A 64 -8.88 -11.50 13.38
C ARG A 64 -8.92 -11.83 14.87
N ALA A 65 -8.27 -11.02 15.71
CA ALA A 65 -8.34 -11.16 17.16
C ALA A 65 -9.78 -10.98 17.67
N LYS A 66 -10.51 -9.97 17.17
CA LYS A 66 -11.94 -9.80 17.45
C LYS A 66 -12.77 -11.00 16.97
N ALA A 67 -12.51 -11.50 15.77
CA ALA A 67 -13.19 -12.70 15.26
C ALA A 67 -12.98 -13.93 16.17
N LEU A 68 -11.78 -14.12 16.71
CA LEU A 68 -11.48 -15.18 17.67
C LEU A 68 -12.21 -14.97 19.01
N LEU A 69 -12.30 -13.75 19.51
CA LEU A 69 -13.06 -13.45 20.73
C LEU A 69 -14.56 -13.67 20.54
N GLU A 70 -15.11 -13.25 19.41
CA GLU A 70 -16.52 -13.49 19.08
C GLU A 70 -16.81 -14.99 18.92
N CYS A 71 -15.89 -15.74 18.31
CA CYS A 71 -15.97 -17.20 18.28
C CYS A 71 -16.09 -17.81 19.68
N ARG A 72 -15.27 -17.38 20.64
CA ARG A 72 -15.34 -17.87 22.03
C ARG A 72 -16.66 -17.54 22.69
N LYS A 73 -17.20 -16.35 22.45
CA LYS A 73 -18.49 -15.94 23.01
C LYS A 73 -19.63 -16.79 22.48
N ILE A 74 -19.63 -17.07 21.17
CA ILE A 74 -20.72 -17.81 20.51
C ILE A 74 -20.61 -19.32 20.78
N ARG A 75 -19.40 -19.89 20.72
CA ARG A 75 -19.17 -21.34 20.73
C ARG A 75 -18.69 -21.86 22.08
N GLY A 76 -18.39 -20.98 23.02
CA GLY A 76 -17.74 -21.33 24.28
C GLY A 76 -16.23 -21.54 24.10
N SER A 77 -15.61 -22.18 25.10
CA SER A 77 -14.17 -22.49 25.07
C SER A 77 -13.86 -23.51 23.97
N PHE A 78 -12.81 -23.25 23.20
CA PHE A 78 -12.26 -24.18 22.23
C PHE A 78 -11.81 -25.47 22.91
N GLN A 79 -12.25 -26.61 22.39
CA GLN A 79 -11.92 -27.94 22.90
C GLN A 79 -10.74 -28.55 22.13
N SER A 80 -10.54 -28.11 20.88
CA SER A 80 -9.41 -28.46 20.03
C SER A 80 -8.80 -27.21 19.39
N LEU A 81 -7.54 -27.28 18.96
CA LEU A 81 -6.97 -26.18 18.16
C LEU A 81 -7.62 -26.14 16.78
N GLU A 82 -8.08 -27.28 16.29
CA GLU A 82 -8.78 -27.42 15.01
C GLU A 82 -10.09 -26.61 14.97
N ASP A 83 -10.74 -26.39 16.11
CA ASP A 83 -11.94 -25.54 16.24
C ASP A 83 -11.70 -24.11 15.74
N LEU A 84 -10.45 -23.63 15.79
CA LEU A 84 -10.07 -22.29 15.33
C LEU A 84 -10.27 -22.11 13.83
N ARG A 85 -10.28 -23.19 13.05
CA ARG A 85 -10.57 -23.16 11.60
C ARG A 85 -12.04 -22.85 11.31
N LEU A 86 -12.92 -23.00 12.31
CA LEU A 86 -14.34 -22.66 12.20
C LEU A 86 -14.59 -21.16 12.45
N CYS A 87 -13.55 -20.41 12.80
CA CYS A 87 -13.65 -18.98 13.03
C CYS A 87 -13.58 -18.16 11.74
N PRO A 88 -14.44 -17.13 11.60
CA PRO A 88 -14.36 -16.21 10.48
C PRO A 88 -12.96 -15.61 10.34
N ASP A 89 -12.49 -15.45 9.11
CA ASP A 89 -11.19 -14.84 8.76
C ASP A 89 -9.93 -15.58 9.27
N ILE A 90 -10.06 -16.81 9.80
CA ILE A 90 -8.95 -17.72 10.12
C ILE A 90 -8.76 -18.74 8.99
N GLY A 91 -7.94 -18.37 8.01
CA GLY A 91 -7.55 -19.24 6.90
C GLY A 91 -6.52 -20.32 7.29
N PRO A 92 -6.33 -21.35 6.44
CA PRO A 92 -5.40 -22.44 6.71
C PRO A 92 -3.96 -21.97 6.94
N ASP A 93 -3.48 -20.98 6.18
CA ASP A 93 -2.11 -20.47 6.31
C ASP A 93 -1.88 -19.74 7.64
N SER A 94 -2.81 -18.86 8.03
CA SER A 94 -2.77 -18.18 9.32
C SER A 94 -2.83 -19.17 10.48
N PHE A 95 -3.69 -20.19 10.36
CA PHE A 95 -3.81 -21.25 11.35
C PHE A 95 -2.50 -22.04 11.50
N MET A 96 -1.89 -22.45 10.40
CA MET A 96 -0.61 -23.17 10.44
C MET A 96 0.51 -22.33 11.04
N ALA A 97 0.56 -21.03 10.73
CA ALA A 97 1.55 -20.12 11.29
C ALA A 97 1.40 -19.88 12.79
N MET A 98 0.17 -19.83 13.31
CA MET A 98 -0.08 -19.60 14.75
C MET A 98 -0.09 -20.89 15.58
N ARG A 99 -0.37 -22.05 14.97
CA ARG A 99 -0.50 -23.36 15.66
C ARG A 99 0.62 -23.67 16.67
N PRO A 100 1.92 -23.43 16.39
CA PRO A 100 3.00 -23.74 17.34
C PRO A 100 2.91 -22.96 18.66
N TYR A 101 2.27 -21.79 18.63
CA TYR A 101 2.21 -20.82 19.72
C TYR A 101 0.93 -20.90 20.54
N LEU A 102 0.10 -21.92 20.32
CA LEU A 102 -1.22 -22.03 20.96
C LEU A 102 -1.29 -23.22 21.90
N LYS A 103 -2.02 -23.02 22.99
CA LYS A 103 -2.49 -24.08 23.89
C LYS A 103 -3.92 -23.80 24.33
N LEU A 104 -4.62 -24.83 24.78
CA LEU A 104 -6.05 -24.75 25.14
C LEU A 104 -6.28 -24.43 26.62
N SER A 105 -5.27 -24.64 27.47
CA SER A 105 -5.38 -24.49 28.92
C SER A 105 -4.04 -24.08 29.55
N GLY A 106 -4.09 -23.75 30.85
CA GLY A 106 -2.93 -23.29 31.63
C GLY A 106 -2.61 -21.80 31.45
N VAL A 107 -1.62 -21.33 32.20
CA VAL A 107 -1.20 -19.92 32.18
C VAL A 107 -0.41 -19.62 30.91
N SER A 108 -0.77 -18.56 30.18
CA SER A 108 -0.02 -18.09 29.01
C SER A 108 1.44 -17.80 29.37
N ASN A 109 2.38 -18.32 28.59
CA ASN A 109 3.82 -18.07 28.73
C ASN A 109 4.45 -17.63 27.41
N LEU A 110 3.62 -17.16 26.47
CA LEU A 110 4.09 -16.58 25.23
C LEU A 110 4.88 -15.33 25.57
N THR A 111 6.18 -15.40 25.35
CA THR A 111 7.10 -14.29 25.60
C THR A 111 7.43 -13.69 24.24
N LEU A 112 7.17 -12.40 24.10
CA LEU A 112 7.70 -11.64 22.98
C LEU A 112 9.24 -11.62 23.13
N PRO A 113 10.01 -11.72 22.03
CA PRO A 113 11.38 -11.26 22.10
C PRO A 113 11.37 -9.85 22.70
N SER A 114 12.25 -9.61 23.69
CA SER A 114 12.42 -8.27 24.25
C SER A 114 12.48 -7.29 23.09
N PRO A 115 11.76 -6.15 23.14
CA PRO A 115 11.83 -5.20 22.05
C PRO A 115 13.31 -4.87 21.86
N GLN A 116 13.92 -5.41 20.81
CA GLN A 116 15.08 -4.76 20.21
C GLN A 116 14.55 -3.35 20.00
N LYS A 117 15.14 -2.37 20.72
CA LYS A 117 14.82 -0.95 20.61
C LYS A 117 14.42 -0.75 19.15
N PRO A 118 13.14 -0.46 18.83
CA PRO A 118 12.73 -0.49 17.45
C PRO A 118 13.73 0.38 16.72
N ALA A 119 14.46 -0.22 15.76
CA ALA A 119 15.20 0.58 14.80
C ALA A 119 14.21 1.67 14.39
N PRO A 120 14.58 2.95 14.57
CA PRO A 120 13.64 4.06 14.62
C PRO A 120 12.61 3.82 13.53
N GLU A 121 11.34 3.67 13.94
CA GLU A 121 10.23 3.25 13.08
C GLU A 121 10.51 3.78 11.69
N GLU A 122 10.95 2.91 10.77
CA GLU A 122 11.16 3.28 9.38
C GLU A 122 9.75 3.48 8.81
N THR A 123 9.09 4.55 9.25
CA THR A 123 8.24 5.35 8.39
C THR A 123 9.00 5.39 7.09
N LEU A 124 8.44 4.79 6.04
CA LEU A 124 9.04 4.81 4.72
C LEU A 124 9.24 6.29 4.34
N GLN A 125 10.41 6.86 4.67
CA GLN A 125 10.80 8.20 4.32
C GLN A 125 11.38 8.12 2.91
N PHE A 126 10.56 7.62 1.98
CA PHE A 126 10.95 7.51 0.60
C PHE A 126 10.81 8.89 -0.03
N ARG A 127 11.96 9.56 -0.22
CA ARG A 127 12.09 10.75 -1.06
C ARG A 127 12.76 10.33 -2.37
N PRO A 128 11.98 10.05 -3.42
CA PRO A 128 12.54 9.65 -4.70
C PRO A 128 13.42 10.76 -5.29
N PRO A 129 14.44 10.42 -6.10
CA PRO A 129 15.20 11.42 -6.83
C PRO A 129 14.27 12.17 -7.81
N PRO A 130 14.50 13.48 -8.05
CA PRO A 130 13.63 14.26 -8.91
C PRO A 130 13.56 13.73 -10.34
N ILE A 131 12.35 13.58 -10.87
CA ILE A 131 12.15 13.32 -12.29
C ILE A 131 12.20 14.65 -13.02
N ARG A 132 13.24 14.82 -13.85
CA ARG A 132 13.40 15.99 -14.71
C ARG A 132 12.71 15.71 -16.04
N THR A 133 11.83 16.62 -16.44
CA THR A 133 11.13 16.59 -17.73
C THR A 133 11.25 17.95 -18.41
N ALA A 134 11.20 17.95 -19.73
CA ALA A 134 11.01 19.16 -20.54
C ALA A 134 9.52 19.37 -20.88
N PRO A 135 9.08 20.61 -21.16
CA PRO A 135 7.73 20.85 -21.68
C PRO A 135 7.44 20.02 -22.93
N GLY A 136 6.29 19.35 -22.95
CA GLY A 136 5.85 18.43 -24.00
C GLY A 136 6.38 17.00 -23.84
N GLU A 137 7.22 16.71 -22.84
CA GLU A 137 7.78 15.38 -22.63
C GLU A 137 6.78 14.41 -22.02
N LEU A 138 6.89 13.16 -22.47
CA LEU A 138 6.11 12.03 -22.02
C LEU A 138 7.06 10.99 -21.45
N VAL A 139 6.83 10.61 -20.19
CA VAL A 139 7.62 9.60 -19.48
C VAL A 139 6.73 8.39 -19.21
N LEU A 140 7.12 7.24 -19.76
CA LEU A 140 6.48 5.97 -19.40
C LEU A 140 6.85 5.61 -17.96
N LEU A 141 5.86 5.15 -17.20
CA LEU A 141 5.99 4.74 -15.81
C LEU A 141 5.58 3.28 -15.72
N GLU A 142 6.57 2.40 -15.72
CA GLU A 142 6.38 0.96 -15.63
C GLU A 142 6.32 0.55 -14.15
N ASP A 143 5.27 -0.17 -13.76
CA ASP A 143 5.13 -0.81 -12.45
C ASP A 143 5.46 0.13 -11.26
N ARG A 144 6.61 -0.05 -10.60
CA ARG A 144 6.96 0.68 -9.37
C ARG A 144 7.43 2.11 -9.62
N GLU A 145 7.68 2.47 -10.87
CA GLU A 145 8.09 3.81 -11.25
C GLU A 145 6.97 4.84 -11.03
N TYR A 146 5.69 4.42 -11.11
CA TYR A 146 4.57 5.32 -10.89
C TYR A 146 4.55 5.93 -9.49
N LEU A 147 4.75 5.11 -8.45
CA LEU A 147 4.77 5.59 -7.07
C LEU A 147 5.91 6.60 -6.86
N THR A 148 7.07 6.31 -7.43
CA THR A 148 8.26 7.17 -7.37
C THR A 148 7.98 8.52 -8.03
N ALA A 149 7.41 8.52 -9.24
CA ALA A 149 7.06 9.73 -9.97
C ALA A 149 5.99 10.55 -9.23
N LEU A 150 4.93 9.90 -8.76
CA LEU A 150 3.84 10.56 -8.06
C LEU A 150 4.34 11.24 -6.78
N LEU A 151 5.14 10.55 -5.95
CA LEU A 151 5.67 11.11 -4.72
C LEU A 151 6.61 12.30 -4.98
N ASP A 152 7.46 12.22 -6.01
CA ASP A 152 8.31 13.35 -6.42
C ASP A 152 7.49 14.57 -6.86
N ARG A 153 6.46 14.36 -7.69
CA ARG A 153 5.60 15.45 -8.17
C ARG A 153 4.77 16.07 -7.03
N ILE A 154 4.26 15.28 -6.10
CA ILE A 154 3.56 15.80 -4.90
C ILE A 154 4.53 16.55 -3.97
N ALA A 155 5.77 16.08 -3.82
CA ALA A 155 6.75 16.74 -2.97
C ALA A 155 7.18 18.11 -3.52
N SER A 156 7.25 18.24 -4.85
CA SER A 156 7.67 19.45 -5.55
C SER A 156 6.53 20.43 -5.91
N SER A 157 5.28 20.05 -5.69
CA SER A 157 4.10 20.86 -6.04
C SER A 157 4.02 22.16 -5.24
N ARG A 158 3.46 23.20 -5.88
CA ARG A 158 3.42 24.56 -5.36
C ARG A 158 2.03 25.16 -5.23
N SER A 159 1.07 24.76 -6.06
CA SER A 159 -0.24 25.42 -6.12
C SER A 159 -1.40 24.45 -5.97
N THR A 160 -1.48 23.42 -6.81
CA THR A 160 -2.70 22.59 -6.93
C THR A 160 -2.39 21.12 -7.18
N ILE A 161 -3.21 20.25 -6.60
CA ILE A 161 -3.24 18.81 -6.92
C ILE A 161 -4.70 18.38 -7.04
N ASP A 162 -5.09 17.93 -8.23
CA ASP A 162 -6.38 17.30 -8.46
C ASP A 162 -6.19 15.81 -8.73
N LEU A 163 -6.97 14.95 -8.10
CA LEU A 163 -6.93 13.50 -8.30
C LEU A 163 -8.35 12.97 -8.56
N ALA A 164 -8.54 12.20 -9.62
CA ALA A 164 -9.70 11.33 -9.75
C ALA A 164 -9.25 9.88 -9.77
N MET A 165 -9.82 9.07 -8.88
CA MET A 165 -9.31 7.73 -8.60
C MET A 165 -10.43 6.74 -8.36
N PHE A 166 -10.44 5.67 -9.15
CA PHE A 166 -11.34 4.55 -8.96
C PHE A 166 -11.17 3.89 -7.58
N LEU A 167 -9.93 3.59 -7.18
CA LEU A 167 -9.68 2.98 -5.88
C LEU A 167 -8.43 3.57 -5.21
N PHE A 168 -8.62 4.12 -4.02
CA PHE A 168 -7.55 4.55 -3.13
C PHE A 168 -7.67 3.81 -1.79
N LYS A 169 -6.92 2.70 -1.66
CA LYS A 169 -7.05 1.77 -0.53
C LYS A 169 -5.85 1.85 0.41
N THR A 170 -6.10 2.44 1.58
CA THR A 170 -5.15 2.47 2.71
C THR A 170 -5.41 1.31 3.68
N SER A 171 -4.46 1.08 4.59
CA SER A 171 -4.62 0.14 5.71
C SER A 171 -3.78 0.62 6.89
N ASP A 172 -3.92 0.01 8.06
CA ASP A 172 -3.13 0.42 9.23
C ASP A 172 -1.72 -0.19 9.25
N SER A 173 -1.41 -1.08 8.30
CA SER A 173 -0.04 -1.57 8.10
C SER A 173 0.91 -0.43 7.70
N PRO A 174 2.05 -0.26 8.40
CA PRO A 174 3.06 0.74 8.05
C PRO A 174 3.73 0.45 6.69
N LYS A 175 3.63 -0.79 6.21
CA LYS A 175 4.21 -1.22 4.92
C LYS A 175 3.30 -0.92 3.72
N ASN A 176 2.07 -0.47 3.94
CA ASN A 176 1.14 -0.17 2.84
C ASN A 176 1.63 1.07 2.07
N ARG A 177 1.97 0.88 0.79
CA ARG A 177 2.52 1.96 -0.05
C ARG A 177 1.55 3.12 -0.28
N ALA A 178 0.25 2.88 -0.27
CA ALA A 178 -0.76 3.92 -0.43
C ALA A 178 -0.75 4.91 0.76
N ASN A 179 -0.31 4.48 1.95
CA ASN A 179 -0.12 5.37 3.10
C ASN A 179 0.97 6.43 2.86
N LEU A 180 1.95 6.16 2.00
CA LEU A 180 2.98 7.13 1.62
C LEU A 180 2.39 8.29 0.83
N ILE A 181 1.41 8.00 -0.02
CA ILE A 181 0.70 9.00 -0.80
C ILE A 181 -0.15 9.86 0.13
N VAL A 182 -0.86 9.25 1.10
CA VAL A 182 -1.59 10.01 2.13
C VAL A 182 -0.65 10.96 2.86
N LYS A 183 0.52 10.49 3.29
CA LYS A 183 1.53 11.32 3.94
C LYS A 183 1.99 12.47 3.04
N ALA A 184 2.34 12.18 1.78
CA ALA A 184 2.81 13.18 0.83
C ALA A 184 1.76 14.26 0.54
N LEU A 185 0.49 13.87 0.34
CA LEU A 185 -0.62 14.80 0.16
C LEU A 185 -0.84 15.66 1.43
N THR A 186 -0.72 15.06 2.61
CA THR A 186 -0.82 15.79 3.88
C THR A 186 0.28 16.84 4.01
N ASP A 187 1.52 16.46 3.67
CA ASP A 187 2.66 17.37 3.71
C ASP A 187 2.52 18.47 2.64
N ALA A 188 1.92 18.19 1.48
CA ALA A 188 1.59 19.21 0.47
C ALA A 188 0.49 20.18 0.94
N ALA A 189 -0.59 19.66 1.54
CA ALA A 189 -1.65 20.49 2.11
C ALA A 189 -1.12 21.44 3.20
N ARG A 190 -0.22 20.95 4.06
CA ARG A 190 0.47 21.78 5.08
C ARG A 190 1.33 22.89 4.48
N ARG A 191 1.85 22.72 3.27
CA ARG A 191 2.57 23.77 2.52
C ARG A 191 1.62 24.78 1.85
N GLY A 192 0.31 24.61 1.98
CA GLY A 192 -0.70 25.47 1.34
C GLY A 192 -1.10 25.05 -0.07
N VAL A 193 -0.69 23.87 -0.53
CA VAL A 193 -1.14 23.33 -1.83
C VAL A 193 -2.62 22.97 -1.74
N ALA A 194 -3.44 23.47 -2.66
CA ALA A 194 -4.86 23.15 -2.72
C ALA A 194 -5.05 21.74 -3.31
N ILE A 195 -5.70 20.85 -2.57
CA ILE A 195 -5.87 19.45 -2.98
C ILE A 195 -7.35 19.10 -3.08
N ARG A 196 -7.76 18.57 -4.25
CA ARG A 196 -9.09 18.00 -4.49
C ARG A 196 -8.96 16.55 -4.92
N LEU A 197 -9.68 15.66 -4.25
CA LEU A 197 -9.73 14.24 -4.59
C LEU A 197 -11.18 13.84 -4.87
N CYS A 198 -11.45 13.33 -6.06
CA CYS A 198 -12.68 12.64 -6.41
C CYS A 198 -12.45 11.13 -6.36
N LEU A 199 -13.27 10.42 -5.58
CA LEU A 199 -13.25 8.96 -5.49
C LEU A 199 -14.47 8.35 -6.14
N GLU A 200 -14.32 7.18 -6.74
CA GLU A 200 -15.45 6.38 -7.17
C GLU A 200 -16.36 6.05 -5.98
N LYS A 201 -17.65 6.15 -6.23
CA LYS A 201 -18.70 5.55 -5.44
C LYS A 201 -19.57 4.74 -6.40
N SER A 202 -19.98 3.55 -6.00
CA SER A 202 -20.80 2.69 -6.86
C SER A 202 -22.06 2.24 -6.11
N ASN A 203 -23.14 1.94 -6.81
CA ASN A 203 -24.36 1.37 -6.23
C ASN A 203 -24.36 -0.17 -6.11
N TYR A 204 -23.26 -0.83 -6.52
CA TYR A 204 -23.15 -2.28 -6.56
C TYR A 204 -21.91 -2.87 -5.85
N ASP A 205 -20.95 -2.06 -5.41
CA ASP A 205 -19.71 -2.53 -4.77
C ASP A 205 -19.47 -1.85 -3.41
N ASP A 206 -20.04 -2.44 -2.37
CA ASP A 206 -19.90 -1.96 -0.99
C ASP A 206 -18.47 -2.03 -0.47
N LYS A 207 -17.65 -2.98 -0.94
CA LYS A 207 -16.26 -3.14 -0.47
C LYS A 207 -15.37 -2.05 -1.03
N LEU A 208 -15.59 -1.67 -2.30
CA LEU A 208 -14.95 -0.50 -2.90
C LEU A 208 -15.36 0.77 -2.15
N ASN A 209 -16.66 0.96 -1.93
CA ASN A 209 -17.20 2.10 -1.21
C ASN A 209 -16.59 2.24 0.19
N GLU A 210 -16.56 1.15 0.97
CA GLU A 210 -15.95 1.13 2.31
C GLU A 210 -14.46 1.49 2.25
N SER A 211 -13.73 0.94 1.28
CA SER A 211 -12.30 1.21 1.10
C SER A 211 -12.04 2.69 0.79
N ASN A 212 -12.80 3.27 -0.14
CA ASN A 212 -12.68 4.67 -0.50
C ASN A 212 -13.13 5.59 0.64
N GLU A 213 -14.22 5.30 1.35
CA GLU A 213 -14.70 6.08 2.49
C GLU A 213 -13.70 6.08 3.65
N ASN A 214 -13.06 4.94 3.93
CA ASN A 214 -12.03 4.86 4.96
C ASN A 214 -10.82 5.77 4.63
N THR A 215 -10.38 5.78 3.37
CA THR A 215 -9.31 6.69 2.94
C THR A 215 -9.78 8.15 2.90
N ALA A 216 -11.01 8.42 2.46
CA ALA A 216 -11.60 9.76 2.44
C ALA A 216 -11.65 10.37 3.84
N ARG A 217 -12.09 9.60 4.85
CA ARG A 217 -12.09 10.04 6.26
C ARG A 217 -10.68 10.40 6.75
N LYS A 218 -9.67 9.59 6.40
CA LYS A 218 -8.27 9.87 6.72
C LYS A 218 -7.78 11.18 6.06
N LEU A 219 -8.16 11.47 4.83
CA LEU A 219 -7.72 12.70 4.13
C LEU A 219 -8.50 13.95 4.58
N ARG A 220 -9.83 13.85 4.77
CA ARG A 220 -10.68 14.96 5.24
C ARG A 220 -10.24 15.49 6.60
N THR A 221 -9.91 14.59 7.53
CA THR A 221 -9.38 14.96 8.87
C THR A 221 -8.03 15.71 8.81
N ARG A 222 -7.37 15.72 7.65
CA ARG A 222 -6.09 16.40 7.40
C ARG A 222 -6.26 17.64 6.51
N GLY A 223 -7.49 18.12 6.32
CA GLY A 223 -7.80 19.35 5.58
C GLY A 223 -7.87 19.19 4.06
N ILE A 224 -7.86 17.96 3.54
CA ILE A 224 -7.93 17.69 2.09
C ILE A 224 -9.40 17.58 1.66
N LYS A 225 -9.78 18.27 0.58
CA LYS A 225 -11.13 18.20 0.02
C LYS A 225 -11.31 16.87 -0.71
N VAL A 226 -12.22 16.03 -0.23
CA VAL A 226 -12.56 14.74 -0.85
C VAL A 226 -14.05 14.70 -1.20
N THR A 227 -14.35 14.45 -2.46
CA THR A 227 -15.69 14.23 -3.02
C THR A 227 -15.82 12.81 -3.55
N PHE A 228 -17.06 12.41 -3.82
CA PHE A 228 -17.37 11.13 -4.45
C PHE A 228 -18.17 11.40 -5.73
N ASP A 229 -17.89 10.63 -6.77
CA ASP A 229 -18.67 10.70 -8.01
C ASP A 229 -20.07 10.08 -7.85
N SER A 230 -20.91 10.25 -8.87
CA SER A 230 -22.22 9.63 -9.00
C SER A 230 -22.17 8.12 -8.78
N PRO A 231 -23.02 7.53 -7.92
CA PRO A 231 -23.07 6.09 -7.71
C PRO A 231 -23.61 5.29 -8.89
N VAL A 232 -24.11 5.97 -9.94
CA VAL A 232 -24.78 5.36 -11.10
C VAL A 232 -23.81 5.17 -12.27
N THR A 233 -22.80 6.03 -12.40
CA THR A 233 -21.85 6.00 -13.51
C THR A 233 -20.46 5.78 -12.95
N THR A 234 -19.82 4.69 -13.33
CA THR A 234 -18.50 4.36 -12.78
C THR A 234 -17.40 5.25 -13.33
N THR A 235 -16.75 5.99 -12.43
CA THR A 235 -15.47 6.66 -12.64
C THR A 235 -14.33 5.65 -12.47
N HIS A 236 -14.06 4.89 -13.53
CA HIS A 236 -12.91 3.96 -13.58
C HIS A 236 -11.57 4.65 -13.90
N THR A 237 -11.45 5.94 -13.61
CA THR A 237 -10.28 6.75 -13.97
C THR A 237 -9.18 6.62 -12.92
N LYS A 238 -7.93 6.78 -13.34
CA LYS A 238 -6.78 6.94 -12.46
C LYS A 238 -5.94 8.08 -13.00
N MET A 239 -6.23 9.28 -12.51
CA MET A 239 -5.60 10.49 -12.98
C MET A 239 -5.19 11.40 -11.84
N VAL A 240 -4.05 12.05 -12.01
CA VAL A 240 -3.52 13.06 -11.11
C VAL A 240 -3.06 14.24 -11.94
N ILE A 241 -3.44 15.46 -11.57
CA ILE A 241 -3.05 16.71 -12.20
C ILE A 241 -2.35 17.56 -11.14
N ILE A 242 -1.17 18.09 -11.45
CA ILE A 242 -0.35 18.86 -10.51
C ILE A 242 0.06 20.17 -11.16
N ASP A 243 -0.21 21.28 -10.45
CA ASP A 243 0.16 22.66 -10.80
C ASP A 243 -0.25 23.09 -12.22
N SER A 244 -1.38 22.57 -12.70
CA SER A 244 -1.90 22.80 -14.07
C SER A 244 -0.83 22.60 -15.16
N ARG A 245 0.06 21.62 -14.95
CA ARG A 245 1.21 21.34 -15.81
C ARG A 245 1.48 19.85 -15.97
N TYR A 246 1.53 19.12 -14.86
CA TYR A 246 1.87 17.70 -14.87
C TYR A 246 0.61 16.87 -14.78
N SER A 247 0.55 15.82 -15.58
CA SER A 247 -0.54 14.85 -15.53
C SER A 247 0.01 13.44 -15.44
N LEU A 248 -0.49 12.64 -14.51
CA LEU A 248 -0.24 11.21 -14.46
C LEU A 248 -1.54 10.48 -14.77
N ILE A 249 -1.57 9.68 -15.84
CA ILE A 249 -2.74 8.89 -16.24
C ILE A 249 -2.33 7.46 -16.57
N GLY A 250 -3.21 6.48 -16.34
CA GLY A 250 -2.97 5.10 -16.73
C GLY A 250 -3.77 4.08 -15.92
N SER A 251 -3.15 2.92 -15.68
CA SER A 251 -3.80 1.77 -15.03
C SER A 251 -3.72 1.76 -13.50
N HIS A 252 -2.73 2.46 -12.93
CA HIS A 252 -2.42 2.44 -11.50
C HIS A 252 -3.54 2.98 -10.60
N ASN A 253 -4.23 2.08 -9.90
CA ASN A 253 -4.98 2.46 -8.71
C ASN A 253 -4.03 2.80 -7.55
N LEU A 254 -4.49 3.56 -6.56
CA LEU A 254 -3.70 3.86 -5.35
C LEU A 254 -3.90 2.78 -4.29
N THR A 255 -3.42 1.57 -4.60
CA THR A 255 -3.49 0.39 -3.73
C THR A 255 -2.12 -0.25 -3.58
N ASP A 256 -1.89 -0.94 -2.47
CA ASP A 256 -0.60 -1.61 -2.25
C ASP A 256 -0.27 -2.67 -3.31
N SER A 257 -1.28 -3.35 -3.87
CA SER A 257 -1.10 -4.29 -4.99
C SER A 257 -0.68 -3.59 -6.27
N ALA A 258 -1.40 -2.55 -6.71
CA ALA A 258 -1.05 -1.83 -7.95
C ALA A 258 0.33 -1.18 -7.86
N LEU A 259 0.61 -0.54 -6.72
CA LEU A 259 1.87 0.16 -6.48
C LEU A 259 3.06 -0.78 -6.21
N GLY A 260 2.83 -2.08 -6.01
CA GLY A 260 3.82 -2.98 -5.40
C GLY A 260 3.96 -4.37 -6.00
N ARG A 261 2.90 -4.94 -6.59
CA ARG A 261 2.86 -6.34 -7.03
C ARG A 261 2.30 -6.55 -8.44
N ASN A 262 1.32 -5.76 -8.87
CA ASN A 262 0.72 -5.91 -10.20
C ASN A 262 1.68 -5.45 -11.32
N HIS A 263 1.43 -5.90 -12.54
CA HIS A 263 1.95 -5.22 -13.72
C HIS A 263 1.01 -4.09 -14.12
N GLU A 264 1.55 -2.88 -14.19
CA GLU A 264 0.80 -1.66 -14.40
C GLU A 264 1.62 -0.74 -15.31
N LEU A 265 0.93 0.01 -16.17
CA LEU A 265 1.55 0.99 -17.04
C LEU A 265 0.79 2.31 -16.95
N SER A 266 1.54 3.37 -16.70
CA SER A 266 1.04 4.74 -16.69
C SER A 266 2.00 5.66 -17.40
N VAL A 267 1.61 6.92 -17.53
CA VAL A 267 2.41 7.95 -18.17
C VAL A 267 2.40 9.22 -17.33
N LEU A 268 3.57 9.83 -17.17
CA LEU A 268 3.71 11.23 -16.74
C LEU A 268 3.84 12.11 -17.97
N ILE A 269 3.03 13.16 -18.03
CA ILE A 269 2.99 14.12 -19.13
C ILE A 269 3.31 15.50 -18.54
N ASP A 270 4.39 16.13 -19.02
CA ASP A 270 4.72 17.53 -18.71
C ASP A 270 4.14 18.44 -19.79
N ASN A 271 2.84 18.74 -19.71
CA ASN A 271 2.17 19.55 -20.72
C ASN A 271 0.97 20.30 -20.15
N ARG A 272 1.02 21.64 -20.20
CA ARG A 272 -0.03 22.52 -19.66
C ARG A 272 -1.38 22.38 -20.36
N GLU A 273 -1.38 22.17 -21.66
CA GLU A 273 -2.61 22.00 -22.43
C GLU A 273 -3.31 20.68 -22.06
N THR A 274 -2.55 19.58 -21.97
CA THR A 274 -3.06 18.30 -21.48
C THR A 274 -3.58 18.41 -20.05
N ALA A 275 -2.85 19.10 -19.17
CA ALA A 275 -3.30 19.35 -17.80
C ALA A 275 -4.62 20.14 -17.77
N ARG A 276 -4.76 21.19 -18.59
CA ARG A 276 -6.02 21.96 -18.70
C ARG A 276 -7.19 21.08 -19.17
N ASN A 277 -7.02 20.32 -20.25
CA ASN A 277 -8.08 19.45 -20.77
C ASN A 277 -8.50 18.38 -19.74
N LEU A 278 -7.53 17.85 -18.98
CA LEU A 278 -7.82 16.92 -17.89
C LEU A 278 -8.51 17.60 -16.71
N THR A 279 -8.18 18.86 -16.38
CA THR A 279 -8.91 19.63 -15.37
C THR A 279 -10.35 19.85 -15.80
N GLU A 280 -10.61 20.19 -17.07
CA GLU A 280 -11.98 20.35 -17.59
C GLU A 280 -12.79 19.06 -17.44
N TYR A 281 -12.19 17.91 -17.75
CA TYR A 281 -12.82 16.62 -17.49
C TYR A 281 -13.03 16.35 -16.00
N PHE A 282 -12.04 16.66 -15.15
CA PHE A 282 -12.14 16.53 -13.71
C PHE A 282 -13.33 17.31 -13.13
N GLU A 283 -13.55 18.55 -13.59
CA GLU A 283 -14.70 19.37 -13.16
C GLU A 283 -16.05 18.71 -13.47
N THR A 284 -16.12 17.84 -14.48
CA THR A 284 -17.35 17.09 -14.77
C THR A 284 -17.69 16.04 -13.72
N LEU A 285 -16.70 15.57 -12.96
CA LEU A 285 -16.80 14.51 -11.95
C LEU A 285 -17.06 15.04 -10.53
N VAL A 286 -16.76 16.30 -10.24
CA VAL A 286 -16.81 16.88 -8.88
C VAL A 286 -18.02 17.78 -8.63
N LYS A 287 -19.12 17.55 -9.36
CA LYS A 287 -20.36 18.33 -9.29
C LYS A 287 -21.08 18.19 -7.95
#